data_AF-A0A1B9EUB6-F1
#
_entry.id   AF-A0A1B9EUB6-F1
#
_cell.length_a   1.000
_cell.length_b   1.000
_cell.length_c   1.000
_cell.angle_alpha   90.00
_cell.angle_beta   90.00
_cell.angle_gamma   90.00
#
_symmetry.space_group_name_H-M   'P 1'
#
loop_
_entity.id
_entity.type
_entity.pdbx_description
1 polymer ?
#
loop_
_entity_poly.entity_id
_entity_poly.type
_entity_poly.pdbx_seq_one_letter_code
_entity_poly.pdbx_strand_id
1 'polypeptide(L)'
;MTAINNDVDYPAIYARTRDGFGVRLRIGGKGQAFFQVDTPCVRHSEVARSTSPATAFLEPGVEIIPRPNIHSDFWSAGSGS
;
A
#
# COMPACT_ATOMS: atom_id res chain seq x y z
N MET A 1 -0.27 -0.14 23.22
CA MET A 1 1.17 -0.07 22.85
C MET A 1 1.68 -1.49 22.73
N THR A 2 2.46 -1.81 21.70
CA THR A 2 3.00 -3.16 21.49
C THR A 2 4.52 -3.21 21.62
N ALA A 3 5.23 -2.17 21.17
CA ALA A 3 6.68 -2.10 21.29
C ALA A 3 7.16 -0.64 21.20
N ILE A 4 8.39 -0.41 21.66
CA ILE A 4 9.15 0.83 21.50
C ILE A 4 10.52 0.48 20.92
N ASN A 5 10.96 1.23 19.91
CA ASN A 5 12.36 1.31 19.53
C ASN A 5 12.93 2.63 20.08
N ASN A 6 13.85 2.53 21.04
CA ASN A 6 14.52 3.69 21.65
C ASN A 6 15.84 4.05 20.97
N ASP A 7 16.01 3.67 19.70
CA ASP A 7 17.16 4.10 18.91
C ASP A 7 17.24 5.63 18.86
N VAL A 8 18.45 6.17 19.05
CA VAL A 8 18.67 7.62 19.14
C VAL A 8 18.52 8.34 17.81
N ASP A 9 18.78 7.64 16.70
CA ASP A 9 18.70 8.19 15.35
C ASP A 9 17.35 7.87 14.69
N TYR A 10 16.80 6.69 15.00
CA TYR A 10 15.60 6.13 14.40
C TYR A 10 14.55 5.66 15.43
N PRO A 11 14.09 6.55 16.33
CA PRO A 11 13.11 6.18 17.35
C PRO A 11 11.78 5.80 16.71
N ALA A 12 11.09 4.84 17.34
CA ALA A 12 9.78 4.39 16.88
C ALA A 12 8.86 3.93 18.02
N ILE A 13 7.57 4.17 17.82
CA ILE A 13 6.49 3.64 18.67
C ILE A 13 5.60 2.74 17.82
N TYR A 14 5.27 1.58 18.36
CA TYR A 14 4.36 0.62 17.76
C TYR A 14 3.18 0.38 18.70
N ALA A 15 1.98 0.39 18.14
CA ALA A 15 0.76 0.11 18.87
C ALA A 15 -0.20 -0.73 18.02
N ARG A 16 -1.19 -1.31 18.69
CA ARG A 16 -2.32 -1.97 18.07
C ARG A 16 -3.61 -1.43 18.70
N THR A 17 -4.59 -1.09 17.88
CA THR A 17 -5.93 -0.69 18.35
C THR A 17 -6.70 -1.92 18.83
N ARG A 18 -7.81 -1.70 19.56
CA ARG A 18 -8.71 -2.80 19.95
C ARG A 18 -9.27 -3.54 18.74
N ASP A 19 -9.55 -2.82 17.65
CA ASP A 19 -10.04 -3.37 16.40
C ASP A 19 -8.93 -3.99 15.52
N GLY A 20 -7.71 -4.09 16.04
CA GLY A 20 -6.63 -4.82 15.41
C GLY A 20 -5.84 -4.06 14.36
N PHE A 21 -6.04 -2.75 14.19
CA PHE A 21 -5.20 -1.93 13.33
C PHE A 21 -3.79 -1.78 13.93
N GLY A 22 -2.76 -1.93 13.10
CA GLY A 22 -1.38 -1.63 13.47
C GLY A 22 -1.12 -0.15 13.33
N VAL A 23 -0.61 0.51 14.37
CA VAL A 23 -0.26 1.94 14.34
C VAL A 23 1.24 2.07 14.59
N ARG A 24 1.92 2.85 13.75
CA ARG A 24 3.37 3.07 13.85
C ARG A 24 3.70 4.55 13.66
N LEU A 25 4.48 5.09 14.58
CA LEU A 25 5.12 6.40 14.45
C LEU A 25 6.64 6.19 14.46
N ARG A 26 7.35 6.72 13.47
CA ARG A 26 8.81 6.59 13.35
C ARG A 26 9.43 7.89 12.89
N ILE A 27 10.64 8.17 13.38
CA ILE A 27 11.49 9.22 12.82
C ILE A 27 12.55 8.56 11.94
N GLY A 28 12.70 9.07 10.71
CA GLY A 28 13.65 8.57 9.72
C GLY A 28 14.66 9.63 9.27
N GLY A 29 15.32 9.36 8.15
CA GLY A 29 16.39 10.21 7.62
C GLY A 29 16.01 11.68 7.54
N LYS A 30 16.94 12.55 8.00
CA LYS A 30 16.76 14.01 8.11
C LYS A 30 15.61 14.44 9.03
N GLY A 31 15.20 13.60 9.99
CA GLY A 31 14.16 13.92 10.97
C GLY A 31 12.73 13.79 10.44
N GLN A 32 12.53 13.15 9.29
CA GLN A 32 11.19 12.97 8.71
C GLN A 32 10.33 12.05 9.59
N ALA A 33 9.11 12.50 9.89
CA ALA A 33 8.14 11.72 10.64
C ALA A 33 7.28 10.85 9.70
N PHE A 34 7.17 9.57 10.03
CA PHE A 34 6.31 8.61 9.35
C PHE A 34 5.21 8.15 10.30
N PHE A 35 3.97 8.47 9.96
CA PHE A 35 2.79 7.97 10.65
C PHE A 35 2.05 6.99 9.74
N GLN A 36 1.89 5.75 10.19
CA GLN A 36 1.30 4.67 9.40
C GLN A 36 0.23 3.95 10.22
N VAL A 37 -0.90 3.68 9.56
CA VAL A 37 -1.99 2.86 10.07
C VAL A 37 -2.22 1.71 9.11
N ASP A 38 -1.93 0.51 9.56
CA ASP A 38 -2.07 -0.74 8.82
C ASP A 38 -3.40 -1.40 9.21
N THR A 39 -4.19 -1.81 8.20
CA THR A 39 -5.42 -2.55 8.42
C THR A 39 -5.11 -3.93 9.04
N PRO A 40 -6.00 -4.48 9.88
CA PRO A 40 -5.91 -5.87 10.27
C PRO A 40 -5.98 -6.77 9.03
N CYS A 41 -5.46 -8.00 9.13
CA CYS A 41 -5.64 -8.99 8.08
C CYS A 41 -7.15 -9.20 7.85
N VAL A 42 -7.67 -8.68 6.74
CA VAL A 42 -9.05 -8.88 6.33
C VAL A 42 -9.18 -10.26 5.70
N ARG A 43 -10.37 -10.86 5.79
CA ARG A 43 -10.68 -12.07 5.04
C ARG A 43 -10.66 -11.74 3.55
N HIS A 44 -10.30 -12.74 2.73
CA HIS A 44 -10.43 -12.61 1.29
C HIS A 44 -11.87 -12.20 0.95
N SER A 45 -12.00 -11.08 0.25
CA SER A 45 -13.27 -10.62 -0.30
C SER A 45 -13.23 -10.86 -1.79
N GLU A 46 -14.28 -11.45 -2.34
CA GLU A 46 -14.48 -11.41 -3.78
C GLU A 46 -14.62 -9.95 -4.20
N VAL A 47 -13.88 -9.57 -5.24
CA VAL A 47 -14.02 -8.27 -5.90
C VAL A 47 -14.81 -8.52 -7.18
N ALA A 48 -15.83 -7.70 -7.41
CA ALA A 48 -16.60 -7.78 -8.64
C ALA A 48 -15.65 -7.70 -9.85
N ARG A 49 -15.87 -8.57 -10.84
CA ARG A 49 -15.13 -8.51 -12.09
C ARG A 49 -15.33 -7.13 -12.72
N SER A 50 -14.27 -6.57 -13.30
CA SER A 50 -14.39 -5.36 -14.12
C SER A 50 -15.48 -5.54 -15.18
N THR A 51 -16.42 -4.60 -15.23
CA THR A 51 -17.42 -4.50 -16.31
C THR A 51 -16.83 -3.90 -17.57
N SER A 52 -15.68 -3.22 -17.46
CA SER A 52 -14.95 -2.66 -18.59
C SER A 52 -14.12 -3.77 -19.25
N PRO A 53 -14.16 -3.87 -20.60
CA PRO A 53 -13.29 -4.78 -21.32
C PRO A 53 -11.83 -4.41 -21.08
N ALA A 54 -10.96 -5.42 -21.02
CA ALA A 54 -9.53 -5.17 -21.03
C ALA A 54 -9.16 -4.47 -22.34
N THR A 55 -8.47 -3.34 -22.23
CA THR A 55 -7.90 -2.63 -23.38
C THR A 55 -6.57 -3.25 -23.82
N ALA A 56 -5.97 -4.10 -22.97
CA ALA A 56 -4.72 -4.80 -23.22
C ALA A 56 -4.96 -6.18 -23.81
N PHE A 57 -4.01 -6.64 -24.63
CA PHE A 57 -3.95 -8.04 -25.03
C PHE A 57 -3.79 -8.92 -23.80
N LEU A 58 -4.75 -9.81 -23.59
CA LEU A 58 -4.68 -10.85 -22.57
C LEU A 58 -4.15 -12.12 -23.24
N GLU A 59 -2.90 -12.46 -22.98
CA GLU A 59 -2.31 -13.72 -23.46
C GLU A 59 -3.16 -14.91 -22.98
N PRO A 60 -3.70 -15.76 -23.89
CA PRO A 60 -4.52 -16.91 -23.49
C PRO A 60 -3.70 -17.89 -22.65
N GLY A 61 -4.22 -18.25 -21.47
CA GLY A 61 -3.58 -19.24 -20.58
C GLY A 61 -2.56 -18.67 -19.59
N VAL A 62 -2.38 -17.34 -19.54
CA VAL A 62 -1.53 -16.69 -18.55
C VAL A 62 -2.38 -16.25 -17.35
N GLU A 63 -2.22 -16.93 -16.21
CA GLU A 63 -2.87 -16.57 -14.93
C GLU A 63 -2.22 -15.34 -14.27
N ILE A 64 -1.07 -14.91 -14.80
CA ILE A 64 -0.36 -13.72 -14.35
C ILE A 64 -0.93 -12.50 -15.08
N ILE A 65 -1.63 -11.65 -14.33
CA ILE A 65 -2.05 -10.33 -14.83
C ILE A 65 -0.77 -9.56 -15.23
N PRO A 66 -0.55 -9.25 -16.51
CA PRO A 66 0.64 -8.52 -16.92
C PRO A 66 0.67 -7.16 -16.24
N ARG A 67 1.87 -6.63 -15.97
CA ARG A 67 2.00 -5.25 -15.48
C ARG A 67 1.26 -4.31 -16.46
N PRO A 68 0.50 -3.32 -15.96
CA PRO A 68 -0.17 -2.37 -16.84
C PRO A 68 0.84 -1.76 -17.82
N ASN A 69 0.67 -2.05 -19.10
CA ASN A 69 1.48 -1.50 -20.19
C ASN A 69 0.69 -0.48 -21.03
N ILE A 70 -0.57 -0.24 -20.66
CA ILE A 70 -1.44 0.74 -21.29
C ILE A 70 -1.38 2.04 -20.52
N HIS A 71 -1.14 3.11 -21.28
CA HIS A 71 -1.17 4.47 -20.78
C HIS A 71 -2.57 4.81 -20.24
N SER A 72 -2.64 5.36 -19.03
CA SER A 72 -3.86 5.87 -18.42
C SER A 72 -3.65 7.34 -18.10
N ASP A 73 -4.47 8.25 -18.62
CA ASP A 73 -4.33 9.69 -18.33
C ASP A 73 -4.40 9.99 -16.82
N PHE A 74 -5.04 9.13 -16.04
CA PHE A 74 -5.09 9.24 -14.58
C PHE A 74 -3.84 8.67 -13.90
N TRP A 75 -3.44 7.42 -14.21
CA TRP A 75 -2.32 6.73 -13.52
C TRP A 75 -0.94 7.01 -14.13
N SER A 76 -0.90 7.52 -15.35
CA SER A 76 0.30 7.85 -16.12
C SER A 76 0.45 9.36 -16.32
N ALA A 77 -0.35 10.17 -15.63
CA ALA A 77 -0.20 11.61 -15.62
C ALA A 77 1.19 11.95 -15.05
N GLY A 78 2.06 12.53 -15.88
CA GLY A 78 3.30 13.12 -15.40
C GLY A 78 2.98 14.27 -14.45
N SER A 79 3.80 14.48 -13.43
CA SER A 79 3.77 15.74 -12.67
C SER A 79 4.08 16.86 -13.65
N GLY A 80 3.05 17.60 -14.09
CA GLY A 80 3.22 18.70 -15.03
C GLY A 80 4.26 19.70 -14.52
N SER A 81 5.23 20.01 -15.39
CA SER A 81 6.14 21.16 -15.27
C SER A 81 5.47 22.44 -15.77
#